data_AF-A0A450UEY0-F1
#
_entry.id   AF-A0A450UEY0-F1
#
_cell.length_a   1.000
_cell.length_b   1.000
_cell.length_c   1.000
_cell.angle_alpha   90.00
_cell.angle_beta   90.00
_cell.angle_gamma   90.00
#
_symmetry.space_group_name_H-M   'P 1'
#
loop_
_entity.id
_entity.type
_entity.pdbx_description
1 polymer ?
#
loop_
_entity_poly.entity_id
_entity_poly.type
_entity_poly.pdbx_seq_one_letter_code
_entity_poly.pdbx_strand_id
1 'polypeptide(L)'
;MGGLILPENGPVYLDANCFIYSVERIEPYCGILEPVWRRGGIVTSDLTLLEVLVKPFKAGDGLLQGIYRDLLDAEEIERVCP
;
A
#
# COMPACT_ATOMS: atom_id res chain seq x y z
N MET A 1 -21.87 -10.02 1.84
CA MET A 1 -20.52 -9.41 1.88
C MET A 1 -19.84 -9.77 0.57
N GLY A 2 -19.35 -8.79 -0.18
CA GLY A 2 -18.62 -9.01 -1.43
C GLY A 2 -17.20 -9.48 -1.14
N GLY A 3 -16.73 -10.50 -1.85
CA GLY A 3 -15.34 -10.93 -1.81
C GLY A 3 -14.54 -10.16 -2.85
N LEU A 4 -13.26 -9.91 -2.56
CA LEU A 4 -12.33 -9.41 -3.56
C LEU A 4 -12.00 -10.55 -4.53
N ILE A 5 -12.40 -10.42 -5.79
CA ILE A 5 -12.06 -11.39 -6.84
C ILE A 5 -10.74 -10.92 -7.45
N LEU A 6 -9.68 -11.69 -7.22
CA LEU A 6 -8.35 -11.40 -7.76
C LEU A 6 -8.09 -12.24 -9.02
N PRO A 7 -7.47 -11.65 -10.06
CA PRO A 7 -7.04 -12.42 -11.22
C PRO A 7 -5.94 -13.39 -10.83
N GLU A 8 -5.92 -14.58 -11.44
CA GLU A 8 -4.89 -15.60 -11.17
C GLU A 8 -3.47 -15.10 -11.48
N ASN A 9 -3.32 -14.22 -12.48
CA ASN A 9 -2.05 -13.71 -12.95
C ASN A 9 -2.09 -12.20 -13.20
N GLY A 10 -0.92 -11.57 -13.29
CA GLY A 10 -0.73 -10.16 -13.64
C GLY A 10 -0.60 -9.22 -12.44
N PRO A 11 -0.12 -7.98 -12.66
CA PRO A 11 0.04 -7.00 -11.61
C PRO A 11 -1.30 -6.51 -11.06
N VAL A 12 -1.34 -6.21 -9.76
CA VAL A 12 -2.46 -5.53 -9.10
C VAL A 12 -2.02 -4.13 -8.72
N TYR A 13 -2.66 -3.14 -9.33
CA TYR A 13 -2.38 -1.75 -8.99
C TYR A 13 -3.06 -1.37 -7.67
N LEU A 14 -2.29 -0.81 -6.73
CA LEU A 14 -2.79 -0.32 -5.45
C LEU A 14 -2.69 1.21 -5.36
N ASP A 15 -3.77 1.81 -4.88
CA ASP A 15 -3.84 3.23 -4.50
C ASP A 15 -3.21 3.46 -3.12
N ALA A 16 -2.83 4.71 -2.81
CA ALA A 16 -2.27 5.07 -1.51
C ALA A 16 -3.12 4.63 -0.32
N ASN A 17 -4.46 4.65 -0.45
CA ASN A 17 -5.35 4.19 0.60
C ASN A 17 -5.12 2.72 0.99
N CYS A 18 -4.77 1.85 0.04
CA CYS A 18 -4.49 0.45 0.33
C CYS A 18 -3.26 0.29 1.25
N PHE A 19 -2.22 1.08 1.01
CA PHE A 19 -1.03 1.12 1.87
C PHE A 19 -1.38 1.71 3.24
N ILE A 20 -2.12 2.81 3.29
CA ILE A 20 -2.54 3.45 4.54
C ILE A 20 -3.35 2.49 5.41
N TYR A 21 -4.36 1.84 4.83
CA TYR A 21 -5.20 0.91 5.59
C TYR A 21 -4.44 -0.32 6.09
N SER A 22 -3.42 -0.76 5.35
CA SER A 22 -2.62 -1.93 5.74
C SER A 22 -1.59 -1.59 6.81
N VAL A 23 -0.89 -0.45 6.68
CA VAL A 23 0.12 0.00 7.64
C VAL A 23 -0.54 0.46 8.95
N GLU A 24 -1.60 1.26 8.86
CA GLU A 24 -2.30 1.79 10.03
C GLU A 24 -3.38 0.83 10.59
N ARG A 25 -3.52 -0.36 9.99
CA ARG A 25 -4.45 -1.43 10.41
C ARG A 25 -5.91 -0.97 10.53
N ILE A 26 -6.39 -0.29 9.50
CA ILE A 26 -7.75 0.27 9.46
C ILE A 26 -8.74 -0.81 8.97
N GLU A 27 -9.63 -1.27 9.85
CA GLU A 27 -10.67 -2.25 9.52
C GLU A 27 -11.93 -1.59 8.93
N PRO A 28 -12.70 -2.30 8.06
CA PRO A 28 -12.51 -3.69 7.61
C PRO A 28 -11.49 -3.87 6.48
N TYR A 29 -10.89 -2.77 6.01
CA TYR A 29 -10.10 -2.75 4.77
C TYR A 29 -8.78 -3.49 4.90
N CYS A 30 -8.14 -3.43 6.07
CA CYS A 30 -6.94 -4.19 6.36
C CYS A 30 -7.18 -5.70 6.16
N GLY A 31 -8.26 -6.25 6.72
CA GLY A 31 -8.63 -7.65 6.51
C GLY A 31 -9.00 -7.98 5.05
N ILE A 32 -9.70 -7.07 4.36
CA ILE A 32 -10.07 -7.26 2.95
C ILE A 32 -8.84 -7.30 2.02
N LEU A 33 -7.76 -6.58 2.35
CA LEU A 33 -6.55 -6.51 1.55
C LEU A 33 -5.57 -7.66 1.78
N GLU A 34 -5.75 -8.46 2.84
CA GLU A 34 -4.84 -9.59 3.16
C GLU A 34 -4.61 -10.55 1.97
N PRO A 35 -5.64 -10.97 1.20
CA PRO A 35 -5.43 -11.83 0.03
C PRO A 35 -4.59 -11.17 -1.07
N VAL A 36 -4.61 -9.84 -1.18
CA VAL A 36 -3.79 -9.09 -2.16
C VAL A 36 -2.33 -9.17 -1.78
N TRP A 37 -2.01 -8.86 -0.52
CA TRP A 37 -0.64 -8.92 0.00
C TRP A 37 -0.05 -10.32 -0.09
N ARG A 38 -0.85 -11.36 0.18
CA ARG A 38 -0.43 -12.76 0.04
C ARG A 38 -0.16 -13.17 -1.40
N ARG A 39 -0.90 -12.60 -2.37
CA ARG A 39 -0.71 -12.88 -3.80
C ARG A 39 0.54 -12.22 -4.35
N GLY A 40 0.85 -11.00 -3.91
CA GLY A 40 1.95 -10.19 -4.45
C GLY A 40 1.70 -9.70 -5.87
N GLY A 41 2.77 -9.29 -6.55
CA GLY A 41 2.71 -8.64 -7.86
C GLY A 41 2.04 -7.28 -7.77
N ILE A 42 2.45 -6.48 -6.79
CA ILE A 42 1.83 -5.20 -6.46
C ILE A 42 2.55 -4.11 -7.25
N VAL A 43 1.77 -3.28 -7.93
CA VAL A 43 2.25 -2.10 -8.65
C VAL A 43 1.60 -0.86 -8.06
N THR A 44 2.31 0.25 -8.00
CA THR A 44 1.74 1.54 -7.60
C THR A 44 2.48 2.69 -8.27
N SER A 45 1.98 3.92 -8.13
CA SER A 45 2.64 5.11 -8.66
C SER A 45 3.67 5.67 -7.67
N ASP A 46 4.72 6.33 -8.18
CA ASP A 46 5.59 7.16 -7.34
C ASP A 46 4.82 8.26 -6.56
N LEU A 47 3.64 8.69 -7.05
CA LEU A 47 2.78 9.62 -6.33
C LEU A 47 2.30 9.04 -4.99
N THR A 48 2.13 7.72 -4.89
CA THR A 48 1.69 7.07 -3.66
C THR A 48 2.67 7.30 -2.51
N LEU A 49 3.97 7.34 -2.75
CA LEU A 49 4.95 7.70 -1.73
C LEU A 49 4.72 9.11 -1.19
N LEU A 50 4.38 10.07 -2.07
CA LEU A 50 4.10 11.44 -1.67
C LEU A 50 2.82 11.52 -0.84
N GLU A 51 1.78 10.78 -1.24
CA GLU A 51 0.47 10.77 -0.57
C GLU A 51 0.54 10.18 0.84
N VAL A 52 1.16 9.00 1.00
CA VAL A 52 1.23 8.33 2.31
C VAL A 52 2.09 9.11 3.31
N LEU A 53 3.06 9.90 2.84
CA LEU A 53 3.95 10.68 3.69
C LEU A 53 3.35 12.03 4.14
N VAL A 54 2.26 12.53 3.53
CA VAL A 54 1.66 13.82 3.90
C VAL A 54 1.30 13.89 5.38
N LYS A 55 0.57 12.88 5.88
CA LYS A 55 0.12 12.83 7.27
C LYS A 55 1.28 12.63 8.26
N PRO A 56 2.19 11.66 8.07
CA PRO A 56 3.37 11.49 8.91
C PRO A 56 4.26 12.74 8.99
N PHE A 57 4.48 13.46 7.89
CA PHE A 57 5.25 14.71 7.92
C PHE A 57 4.55 15.81 8.70
N LYS A 58 3.23 15.99 8.49
CA LYS A 58 2.45 16.98 9.26
C LYS A 58 2.44 16.69 10.76
N ALA A 59 2.46 15.42 11.15
CA ALA A 59 2.48 14.99 12.53
C ALA A 59 3.90 14.95 13.16
N GLY A 60 4.96 15.08 12.35
CA GLY A 60 6.33 14.86 12.82
C GLY A 60 6.64 13.41 13.20
N ASP A 61 5.87 12.45 12.69
CA ASP A 61 5.99 11.03 13.02
C ASP A 61 7.08 10.37 12.16
N GLY A 62 8.32 10.42 12.65
CA GLY A 62 9.47 9.84 11.96
C GLY A 62 9.44 8.31 11.85
N LEU A 63 8.74 7.62 12.76
CA LEU A 63 8.59 6.17 12.71
C LEU A 63 7.70 5.78 11.53
N LEU A 64 6.52 6.42 11.43
CA LEU A 64 5.57 6.12 10.36
C LEU A 64 6.13 6.55 8.98
N GLN A 65 6.92 7.61 8.92
CA GLN A 65 7.69 7.97 7.71
C GLN A 65 8.64 6.86 7.28
N GLY A 66 9.38 6.27 8.22
CA GLY A 66 10.29 5.16 7.97
C GLY A 66 9.55 3.92 7.45
N ILE A 67 8.46 3.54 8.11
CA ILE A 67 7.64 2.38 7.72
C ILE A 67 7.13 2.51 6.28
N TYR A 68 6.60 3.69 5.90
CA TYR A 68 6.12 3.88 4.52
C TYR A 68 7.23 3.86 3.48
N ARG A 69 8.43 4.37 3.79
CA ARG A 69 9.58 4.31 2.89
C ARG A 69 10.07 2.88 2.71
N ASP A 70 10.31 2.18 3.82
CA ASP A 70 10.78 0.81 3.81
C ASP A 70 9.79 -0.11 3.06
N LEU A 71 8.48 0.12 3.24
CA LEU A 71 7.45 -0.63 2.51
C LEU A 71 7.47 -0.33 1.01
N LEU A 72 7.49 0.94 0.59
CA LEU A 72 7.42 1.31 -0.84
C LEU A 72 8.74 1.13 -1.60
N ASP A 73 9.85 0.91 -0.89
CA ASP A 73 11.15 0.54 -1.44
C ASP A 73 11.39 -0.99 -1.40
N ALA A 74 10.43 -1.78 -0.91
CA ALA A 74 10.52 -3.24 -0.89
C ALA A 74 10.51 -3.82 -2.31
N GLU A 75 11.27 -4.90 -2.54
CA GLU A 75 11.40 -5.54 -3.86
C GLU A 75 10.07 -6.10 -4.40
N GLU A 76 9.12 -6.40 -3.51
CA GLU A 76 7.80 -6.93 -3.85
C GLU A 76 6.82 -5.87 -4.39
N ILE A 77 7.18 -4.58 -4.32
CA ILE A 77 6.36 -3.46 -4.78
C ILE A 77 7.07 -2.76 -5.93
N GLU A 78 6.47 -2.82 -7.11
CA GLU A 78 6.95 -2.10 -8.27
C GLU A 78 6.31 -0.70 -8.30
N ARG A 79 7.15 0.34 -8.30
CA ARG A 79 6.70 1.72 -8.51
C ARG A 79 6.88 2.11 -9.96
N VAL A 80 5.81 2.60 -10.57
CA VAL A 80 5.81 3.12 -11.94
C VAL A 80 5.77 4.64 -11.93
N CYS A 81 6.64 5.25 -12.74
CA CYS A 81 6.51 6.66 -13.07
C CYS A 81 5.24 6.85 -13.93
N PRO A 82 4.42 7.89 -13.67
CA PRO A 82 3.24 8.19 -14.47
C PRO A 82 3.57 8.55 -15.93
#